data_AF-A0A376UG58-F1
#
_entry.id   AF-A0A376UG58-F1
#
_cell.length_a   1.000
_cell.length_b   1.000
_cell.length_c   1.000
_cell.angle_alpha   90.00
_cell.angle_beta   90.00
_cell.angle_gamma   90.00
#
_symmetry.space_group_name_H-M   'P 1'
#
loop_
_entity.id
_entity.type
_entity.pdbx_description
1 polymer ?
#
loop_
_entity_poly.entity_id
_entity_poly.type
_entity_poly.pdbx_seq_one_letter_code
_entity_poly.pdbx_strand_id
1 'polypeptide(L)'
;MLNASGGVIDDLIVYYFTEDFFRLVVNSATREKDLSWITQHAEPFGIEITVRDDLSMIAVQGPNAQAKAATLFNDAQRQAVEGDETVLWRAGGRSVYCHHWFIPVKRAMKLRCPMKKRPISGVRWWKRVLAMWLGARVTRCVWKRA
;
A
#
# COMPACT_ATOMS: atom_id res chain seq x y z
N MET A 1 -0.40 -8.42 -15.56
CA MET A 1 -1.69 -8.98 -16.02
C MET A 1 -1.72 -8.95 -17.54
N LEU A 2 -2.02 -10.05 -18.21
CA LEU A 2 -1.95 -10.18 -19.68
C LEU A 2 -3.32 -10.53 -20.26
N ASN A 3 -3.56 -10.15 -21.53
CA ASN A 3 -4.73 -10.59 -22.30
C ASN A 3 -4.44 -11.91 -23.05
N ALA A 4 -5.46 -12.46 -23.73
CA ALA A 4 -5.36 -13.73 -24.47
C ALA A 4 -4.31 -13.72 -25.60
N SER A 5 -3.97 -12.55 -26.15
CA SER A 5 -2.93 -12.39 -27.18
C SER A 5 -1.53 -12.15 -26.57
N GLY A 6 -1.38 -12.20 -25.25
CA GLY A 6 -0.13 -11.91 -24.55
C GLY A 6 0.18 -10.42 -24.38
N GLY A 7 -0.75 -9.53 -24.74
CA GLY A 7 -0.61 -8.09 -24.53
C GLY A 7 -0.72 -7.73 -23.05
N VAL A 8 0.12 -6.80 -22.58
CA VAL A 8 0.10 -6.32 -21.19
C VAL A 8 -1.12 -5.44 -20.96
N ILE A 9 -1.97 -5.83 -20.01
CA ILE A 9 -3.14 -5.05 -19.59
C ILE A 9 -2.72 -3.99 -18.58
N ASP A 10 -2.08 -4.41 -17.50
CA ASP A 10 -1.49 -3.54 -16.49
C ASP A 10 -0.51 -4.29 -15.55
N ASP A 11 0.29 -3.51 -14.82
CA ASP A 11 1.07 -3.97 -13.68
C ASP A 11 0.27 -3.87 -12.38
N LEU A 12 0.52 -4.82 -11.48
CA LEU A 12 -0.12 -4.87 -10.17
C LEU A 12 0.81 -5.55 -9.16
N ILE A 13 0.46 -5.42 -7.89
CA ILE A 13 1.18 -6.11 -6.80
C ILE A 13 0.23 -7.09 -6.14
N VAL A 14 0.68 -8.33 -5.97
CA VAL A 14 -0.03 -9.37 -5.21
C VAL A 14 0.68 -9.55 -3.88
N TYR A 15 -0.07 -9.50 -2.79
CA TYR A 15 0.36 -9.93 -1.47
C TYR A 15 -0.27 -11.28 -1.17
N TYR A 16 0.56 -12.26 -0.86
CA TYR A 16 0.15 -13.53 -0.30
C TYR A 16 -0.01 -13.37 1.22
N PHE A 17 -1.13 -13.82 1.76
CA PHE A 17 -1.33 -13.92 3.22
C PHE A 17 -1.51 -15.38 3.62
N THR A 18 -2.44 -16.08 2.96
CA THR A 18 -2.70 -17.51 3.11
C THR A 18 -3.10 -18.09 1.75
N GLU A 19 -3.23 -19.41 1.64
CA GLU A 19 -3.65 -20.08 0.41
C GLU A 19 -5.01 -19.58 -0.13
N ASP A 20 -5.90 -19.14 0.76
CA ASP A 20 -7.23 -18.64 0.41
C ASP A 20 -7.33 -17.11 0.46
N PHE A 21 -6.26 -16.40 0.83
CA PHE A 21 -6.31 -14.95 1.03
C PHE A 21 -5.15 -14.22 0.37
N PHE A 22 -5.50 -13.47 -0.67
CA PHE A 22 -4.60 -12.61 -1.41
C PHE A 22 -5.08 -11.17 -1.36
N ARG A 23 -4.15 -10.23 -1.48
CA ARG A 23 -4.47 -8.82 -1.69
C ARG A 23 -3.79 -8.28 -2.92
N LEU A 24 -4.59 -7.73 -3.82
CA LEU A 24 -4.10 -7.06 -5.00
C LEU A 24 -4.04 -5.55 -4.76
N VAL A 25 -3.00 -4.92 -5.31
CA VAL A 25 -2.91 -3.46 -5.43
C VAL A 25 -2.77 -3.15 -6.91
N VAL A 26 -3.84 -2.60 -7.47
CA VAL A 26 -3.92 -2.15 -8.87
C VAL A 26 -3.65 -0.66 -8.98
N ASN A 27 -3.34 -0.22 -10.19
CA ASN A 27 -3.22 1.20 -10.50
C ASN A 27 -4.59 1.88 -10.39
N SER A 28 -4.66 3.09 -9.80
CA SER A 28 -5.99 3.74 -9.65
C SER A 28 -6.58 4.22 -10.96
N ALA A 29 -5.74 4.63 -11.92
CA ALA A 29 -6.19 5.22 -13.18
C ALA A 29 -6.86 4.18 -14.10
N THR A 30 -6.57 2.92 -13.86
CA THR A 30 -7.04 1.75 -14.59
C THR A 30 -7.93 0.86 -13.72
N ARG A 31 -8.33 1.35 -12.54
CA ARG A 31 -9.08 0.58 -11.54
C ARG A 31 -10.30 -0.13 -12.12
N GLU A 32 -11.15 0.57 -12.87
CA GLU A 32 -12.39 -0.01 -13.42
C GLU A 32 -12.09 -1.11 -14.44
N LYS A 33 -11.12 -0.85 -15.33
CA LYS A 33 -10.64 -1.81 -16.33
C LYS A 33 -10.06 -3.06 -15.65
N ASP A 34 -9.19 -2.88 -14.67
CA ASP A 34 -8.53 -3.96 -13.97
C ASP A 34 -9.52 -4.78 -13.13
N LEU A 35 -10.44 -4.11 -12.43
CA LEU A 35 -11.47 -4.79 -11.65
C LEU A 35 -12.41 -5.61 -12.54
N SER A 36 -12.83 -5.06 -13.68
CA SER A 36 -13.65 -5.79 -14.65
C SER A 36 -12.93 -7.04 -15.16
N TRP A 37 -11.65 -6.91 -15.53
CA TRP A 37 -10.84 -8.03 -16.00
C TRP A 37 -10.68 -9.11 -14.93
N ILE A 38 -10.34 -8.72 -13.69
CA ILE A 38 -10.15 -9.67 -12.58
C ILE A 38 -11.46 -10.39 -12.25
N THR A 39 -12.58 -9.66 -12.17
CA THR A 39 -13.89 -10.26 -11.87
C THR A 39 -14.31 -11.29 -12.91
N GLN A 40 -14.14 -10.99 -14.21
CA GLN A 40 -14.45 -11.94 -15.29
C GLN A 40 -13.65 -13.25 -15.16
N HIS A 41 -12.38 -13.16 -14.74
CA HIS A 41 -11.53 -14.34 -14.58
C HIS A 41 -11.70 -15.02 -13.22
N ALA A 42 -12.28 -14.35 -12.23
CA ALA A 42 -12.55 -14.89 -10.90
C ALA A 42 -13.85 -15.69 -10.83
N GLU A 43 -14.85 -15.32 -11.63
CA GLU A 43 -16.18 -15.96 -11.65
C GLU A 43 -16.12 -17.50 -11.82
N PRO A 44 -15.33 -18.06 -12.75
CA PRO A 44 -15.25 -19.52 -12.92
C PRO A 44 -14.65 -20.26 -11.72
N PHE A 45 -13.93 -19.55 -10.84
CA PHE A 45 -13.27 -20.12 -9.66
C PHE A 45 -14.02 -19.81 -8.37
N GLY A 46 -15.17 -19.11 -8.42
CA GLY A 46 -15.95 -18.76 -7.25
C GLY A 46 -15.22 -17.86 -6.24
N ILE A 47 -14.24 -17.06 -6.71
CA ILE A 47 -13.43 -16.20 -5.85
C ILE A 47 -14.22 -14.95 -5.47
N GLU A 48 -14.29 -14.64 -4.17
CA GLU A 48 -14.86 -13.38 -3.69
C GLU A 48 -13.87 -12.21 -3.84
N ILE A 49 -14.29 -11.13 -4.49
CA ILE A 49 -13.49 -9.91 -4.64
C ILE A 49 -14.09 -8.79 -3.79
N THR A 50 -13.41 -8.44 -2.70
CA THR A 50 -13.80 -7.29 -1.87
C THR A 50 -12.93 -6.06 -2.19
N VAL A 51 -13.57 -4.98 -2.66
CA VAL A 51 -12.89 -3.70 -2.90
C VAL A 51 -12.70 -2.92 -1.59
N ARG A 52 -11.48 -2.44 -1.34
CA ARG A 52 -11.08 -1.81 -0.07
C ARG A 52 -10.87 -0.30 -0.18
N ASP A 53 -11.96 0.43 -0.39
CA ASP A 53 -11.98 1.91 -0.43
C ASP A 53 -11.82 2.56 0.97
N ASP A 54 -11.92 1.73 2.00
CA ASP A 54 -11.65 2.10 3.38
C ASP A 54 -10.15 2.16 3.69
N LEU A 55 -9.24 1.88 2.75
CA LEU A 55 -7.80 1.92 2.97
C LEU A 55 -7.14 3.06 2.20
N SER A 56 -6.09 3.64 2.79
CA SER A 56 -5.16 4.53 2.11
C SER A 56 -3.74 3.96 2.17
N MET A 57 -2.93 4.23 1.16
CA MET A 57 -1.53 3.82 1.11
C MET A 57 -0.63 5.01 0.76
N ILE A 58 0.53 5.08 1.41
CA ILE A 58 1.61 5.99 1.08
C ILE A 58 2.90 5.21 0.83
N ALA A 59 3.64 5.61 -0.19
CA ALA A 59 5.02 5.19 -0.38
C ALA A 59 5.96 6.26 0.18
N VAL A 60 6.79 5.90 1.15
CA VAL A 60 7.89 6.72 1.65
C VAL A 60 9.15 6.27 0.93
N GLN A 61 9.77 7.17 0.18
CA GLN A 61 10.91 6.87 -0.69
C GLN A 61 12.05 7.87 -0.47
N GLY A 62 13.29 7.38 -0.54
CA GLY A 62 14.50 8.20 -0.46
C GLY A 62 15.58 7.57 0.40
N PRO A 63 16.82 8.11 0.36
CA PRO A 63 17.95 7.54 1.09
C PRO A 63 17.73 7.48 2.61
N ASN A 64 16.96 8.43 3.14
CA ASN A 64 16.63 8.52 4.57
C ASN A 64 15.28 7.90 4.94
N ALA A 65 14.57 7.25 4.00
CA ALA A 65 13.22 6.74 4.24
C ALA A 65 13.18 5.71 5.37
N GLN A 66 14.11 4.75 5.36
CA GLN A 66 14.21 3.72 6.40
C GLN A 66 14.54 4.32 7.76
N ALA A 67 15.60 5.13 7.85
CA ALA A 67 16.01 5.76 9.10
C ALA A 67 14.88 6.61 9.71
N LYS A 68 14.16 7.36 8.89
CA LYS A 68 13.04 8.16 9.36
C LYS A 68 11.79 7.36 9.70
N ALA A 69 11.56 6.21 9.06
CA ALA A 69 10.43 5.35 9.40
C ALA A 69 10.72 4.47 10.63
N ALA A 70 11.99 4.12 10.87
CA ALA A 70 12.43 3.37 12.04
C ALA A 70 12.12 4.09 13.37
N THR A 71 11.99 5.42 13.35
CA THR A 71 11.57 6.21 14.52
C THR A 71 10.10 6.01 14.89
N LEU A 72 9.30 5.39 14.01
CA LEU A 72 7.87 5.12 14.23
C LEU A 72 7.61 3.75 14.86
N PHE A 73 8.63 2.92 14.97
CA PHE A 73 8.53 1.53 15.39
C PHE A 73 9.19 1.32 16.76
N ASN A 74 8.75 0.31 17.50
CA ASN A 74 9.54 -0.23 18.61
C ASN A 74 10.61 -1.21 18.08
N ASP A 75 11.46 -1.75 18.97
CA ASP A 75 12.56 -2.65 18.56
C ASP A 75 12.07 -3.91 17.84
N ALA A 76 11.04 -4.57 18.36
CA ALA A 76 10.46 -5.76 17.73
C ALA A 76 9.92 -5.45 16.32
N GLN A 77 9.27 -4.30 16.16
CA GLN A 77 8.74 -3.83 14.88
C GLN A 77 9.85 -3.44 13.91
N ARG A 78 10.97 -2.88 14.38
CA ARG A 78 12.15 -2.61 13.54
C ARG A 78 12.72 -3.91 12.97
N GLN A 79 12.92 -4.91 13.83
CA GLN A 79 13.44 -6.22 13.43
C GLN A 79 12.52 -6.90 12.40
N ALA A 80 11.22 -6.86 12.62
CA ALA A 80 10.25 -7.40 11.67
C ALA A 80 10.29 -6.67 10.31
N VAL A 81 10.40 -5.33 10.30
CA VAL A 81 10.56 -4.57 9.04
C VAL A 81 11.88 -4.89 8.32
N GLU A 82 12.96 -5.13 9.06
CA GLU A 82 14.26 -5.53 8.49
C GLU A 82 14.24 -6.95 7.92
N GLY A 83 13.42 -7.84 8.49
CA GLY A 83 13.15 -9.18 7.97
C GLY A 83 12.14 -9.24 6.82
N ASP A 84 11.80 -8.10 6.20
CA ASP A 84 10.77 -7.96 5.17
C ASP A 84 9.35 -8.42 5.59
N GLU A 85 9.09 -8.48 6.91
CA GLU A 85 7.78 -8.84 7.44
C GLU A 85 6.79 -7.66 7.39
N THR A 86 5.51 -8.01 7.43
CA THR A 86 4.43 -7.02 7.53
C THR A 86 4.25 -6.59 8.99
N VAL A 87 4.44 -5.31 9.26
CA VAL A 87 4.32 -4.77 10.62
C VAL A 87 3.05 -3.98 10.81
N LEU A 88 2.29 -4.32 11.85
CA LEU A 88 1.15 -3.55 12.32
C LEU A 88 1.55 -2.68 13.51
N TRP A 89 1.24 -1.39 13.46
CA TRP A 89 1.39 -0.48 14.59
C TRP A 89 0.22 0.49 14.70
N ARG A 90 0.15 1.26 15.77
CA ARG A 90 -0.84 2.34 15.93
C ARG A 90 -0.18 3.70 15.88
N ALA A 91 -0.66 4.58 15.00
CA ALA A 91 -0.27 5.98 14.95
C ALA A 91 -1.51 6.87 15.14
N GLY A 92 -1.51 7.78 16.12
CA GLY A 92 -2.64 8.69 16.37
C GLY A 92 -3.99 7.99 16.52
N GLY A 93 -4.01 6.83 17.19
CA GLY A 93 -5.21 6.01 17.41
C GLY A 93 -5.69 5.19 16.21
N ARG A 94 -4.91 5.11 15.12
CA ARG A 94 -5.25 4.32 13.93
C ARG A 94 -4.23 3.21 13.69
N SER A 95 -4.72 2.04 13.30
CA SER A 95 -3.85 0.94 12.85
C SER A 95 -3.18 1.31 11.53
N VAL A 96 -1.87 1.11 11.43
CA VAL A 96 -1.08 1.33 10.22
C VAL A 96 -0.30 0.05 9.94
N TYR A 97 -0.29 -0.38 8.68
CA TYR A 97 0.45 -1.55 8.20
C TYR A 97 1.66 -1.08 7.41
N CYS A 98 2.85 -1.56 7.74
CA CYS A 98 4.07 -1.32 7.00
C CYS A 98 4.43 -2.58 6.25
N HIS A 99 4.70 -2.43 4.96
CA HIS A 99 5.41 -3.42 4.18
C HIS A 99 6.72 -2.79 3.72
N HIS A 100 7.83 -3.42 4.09
CA HIS A 100 9.12 -3.07 3.51
C HIS A 100 9.12 -3.49 2.05
N TRP A 101 9.64 -2.63 1.16
CA TRP A 101 9.76 -3.00 -0.24
C TRP A 101 11.09 -2.57 -0.81
N PHE A 102 11.85 -3.56 -1.28
CA PHE A 102 13.07 -3.33 -2.03
C PHE A 102 12.74 -3.07 -3.51
N ILE A 103 12.82 -1.80 -3.94
CA ILE A 103 12.93 -1.47 -5.36
C ILE A 103 14.44 -1.37 -5.65
N PRO A 104 14.99 -2.05 -6.67
CA PRO A 104 16.44 -2.16 -6.93
C PRO A 104 17.22 -0.84 -7.06
N VAL A 105 16.54 0.31 -7.11
CA VAL A 105 17.14 1.64 -7.24
C VAL A 105 16.85 2.58 -6.07
N LYS A 106 15.89 2.28 -5.16
CA LYS A 106 15.55 3.11 -3.99
C LYS A 106 14.91 2.25 -2.90
N ARG A 107 15.51 2.19 -1.71
CA ARG A 107 14.87 1.67 -0.49
C ARG A 107 13.56 2.44 -0.26
N ALA A 108 12.43 1.72 -0.23
CA ALA A 108 11.11 2.31 -0.11
C ALA A 108 10.27 1.54 0.92
N MET A 109 9.40 2.25 1.63
CA MET A 109 8.42 1.62 2.53
C MET A 109 7.02 2.02 2.14
N LYS A 110 6.10 1.06 2.13
CA LYS A 110 4.67 1.32 1.91
C LYS A 110 3.92 1.23 3.22
N LEU A 111 3.31 2.33 3.63
CA LEU A 111 2.49 2.40 4.83
C LEU A 111 1.01 2.47 4.43
N ARG A 112 0.16 1.64 5.05
CA ARG A 112 -1.28 1.60 4.81
C ARG A 112 -2.06 1.94 6.07
N CYS A 113 -3.08 2.79 5.99
CA CYS A 113 -3.91 3.17 7.13
C CYS A 113 -5.41 3.18 6.74
N PRO A 114 -6.32 2.70 7.59
CA PRO A 114 -7.76 2.87 7.41
C PRO A 114 -8.15 4.35 7.28
N MET A 115 -9.06 4.61 6.35
CA MET A 115 -9.71 5.89 6.09
C MET A 115 -10.94 6.03 6.99
N LYS A 116 -11.20 7.24 7.50
CA LYS A 116 -12.56 7.63 7.89
C LYS A 116 -13.31 8.06 6.63
N LYS A 117 -14.63 7.84 6.57
CA LYS A 117 -15.58 8.01 5.44
C LYS A 117 -15.55 9.33 4.62
N ARG A 118 -14.54 10.21 4.74
CA ARG A 118 -14.37 11.41 3.93
C ARG A 118 -13.01 11.43 3.21
N PRO A 119 -12.95 11.65 1.88
CA PRO A 119 -11.73 11.55 1.06
C PRO A 119 -10.63 12.54 1.46
N ILE A 120 -10.97 13.68 2.07
CA ILE A 120 -10.01 14.69 2.55
C ILE A 120 -9.27 14.23 3.82
N SER A 121 -9.84 13.29 4.58
CA SER A 121 -9.35 12.93 5.92
C SER A 121 -8.02 12.17 5.88
N GLY A 122 -7.77 11.34 4.87
CA GLY A 122 -6.53 10.58 4.74
C GLY A 122 -5.35 11.44 4.34
N VAL A 123 -5.50 12.33 3.34
CA VAL A 123 -4.44 13.28 2.94
C VAL A 123 -4.08 14.20 4.10
N ARG A 124 -5.08 14.77 4.80
CA ARG A 124 -4.84 15.69 5.91
C ARG A 124 -4.23 14.97 7.11
N TRP A 125 -4.61 13.72 7.36
CA TRP A 125 -4.00 12.88 8.39
C TRP A 125 -2.56 12.51 8.05
N TRP A 126 -2.30 12.00 6.84
CA TRP A 126 -0.94 11.73 6.38
C TRP A 126 -0.09 12.99 6.35
N LYS A 127 -0.61 14.14 5.90
CA LYS A 127 0.12 15.41 6.00
C LYS A 127 0.45 15.77 7.45
N ARG A 128 -0.45 15.56 8.41
CA ARG A 128 -0.14 15.77 9.85
C ARG A 128 0.90 14.76 10.36
N VAL A 129 0.73 13.48 10.05
CA VAL A 129 1.65 12.39 10.45
C VAL A 129 3.01 12.49 9.74
N LEU A 130 3.12 13.07 8.55
CA LEU A 130 4.40 13.25 7.86
C LEU A 130 5.04 14.59 8.23
N ALA A 131 4.24 15.66 8.39
CA ALA A 131 4.73 16.99 8.77
C ALA A 131 5.20 17.05 10.23
N MET A 132 4.54 16.36 11.16
CA MET A 132 4.99 16.29 12.54
C MET A 132 6.26 15.43 12.72
N TRP A 133 6.58 14.54 11.77
CA TRP A 133 7.54 13.45 12.05
C TRP A 133 8.76 13.39 11.13
N LEU A 134 8.65 13.81 9.86
CA LEU A 134 9.72 13.53 8.90
C LEU A 134 10.60 14.72 8.54
N GLY A 135 10.17 15.98 8.71
CA GLY A 135 10.89 17.14 8.12
C GLY A 135 11.25 16.95 6.64
N ALA A 136 10.61 15.98 5.98
CA ALA A 136 10.98 15.49 4.66
C ALA A 136 10.00 16.05 3.65
N ARG A 137 10.51 16.57 2.54
CA ARG A 137 9.68 16.76 1.35
C ARG A 137 9.17 15.38 0.96
N VAL A 138 7.87 15.19 1.12
CA VAL A 138 7.14 14.10 0.45
C VAL A 138 7.31 14.33 -1.04
N THR A 139 8.30 13.69 -1.65
CA THR A 139 8.64 13.89 -3.07
C THR A 139 7.57 13.31 -3.99
N ARG A 140 6.81 12.31 -3.52
CA ARG A 140 5.62 11.81 -4.21
C ARG A 140 4.66 11.11 -3.25
N CYS A 141 3.57 11.79 -2.91
CA CYS A 141 2.41 11.17 -2.29
C CYS A 141 1.53 10.67 -3.44
N VAL A 142 1.61 9.39 -3.81
CA VAL A 142 0.74 8.84 -4.85
C VAL A 142 -0.66 8.64 -4.26
N TRP A 143 -1.42 9.74 -4.25
CA TRP A 143 -2.87 9.73 -4.10
C TRP A 143 -3.45 9.63 -5.49
N LYS A 144 -3.49 8.40 -6.00
CA LYS A 144 -4.10 8.17 -7.29
C LYS A 144 -5.60 7.97 -6.98
N ARG A 145 -6.33 9.10 -7.05
CA ARG A 145 -7.80 9.12 -7.04
C ARG A 145 -8.22 8.38 -8.31
N ALA A 146 -9.20 7.48 -8.23
CA ALA A 146 -10.01 7.18 -9.40
C ALA A 146 -10.85 8.44 -9.66
#